data_AF-A2DK95-F1
#
_entry.id   AF-A2DK95-F1
#
_cell.length_a   1.000
_cell.length_b   1.000
_cell.length_c   1.000
_cell.angle_alpha   90.00
_cell.angle_beta   90.00
_cell.angle_gamma   90.00
#
_symmetry.space_group_name_H-M   'P 1'
#
loop_
_entity.id
_entity.type
_entity.pdbx_description
1 polymer ?
#
loop_
_entity_poly.entity_id
_entity_poly.type
_entity_poly.pdbx_seq_one_letter_code
_entity_poly.pdbx_strand_id
1 'polypeptide(L)' 'MTKNKEIAEFLISHGANVNAKARGGYTALNFSDMLQNKEMAELLISHGAIRVPI' A
#
# COMPACT_ATOMS: atom_id res chain seq x y z
N MET A 1 3.08 11.50 -11.02
CA MET A 1 2.65 10.40 -10.12
C MET A 1 3.79 9.44 -9.76
N THR A 2 5.02 9.64 -10.25
CA THR A 2 6.18 8.75 -10.06
C THR A 2 6.79 8.76 -8.64
N LYS A 3 6.85 9.94 -7.99
CA LYS A 3 7.55 10.08 -6.70
C LYS A 3 7.00 9.21 -5.56
N ASN A 4 5.68 9.07 -5.47
CA ASN A 4 5.07 8.30 -4.37
C ASN A 4 5.31 6.79 -4.53
N LYS A 5 5.35 6.31 -5.78
CA LYS A 5 5.64 4.91 -6.09
C LYS A 5 7.10 4.56 -5.77
N GLU A 6 8.05 5.37 -6.21
CA GLU A 6 9.48 5.17 -5.92
C GLU A 6 9.76 5.16 -4.41
N ILE A 7 9.11 6.05 -3.64
CA ILE A 7 9.22 6.06 -2.18
C ILE A 7 8.60 4.79 -1.58
N ALA A 8 7.46 4.33 -2.07
CA ALA A 8 6.84 3.10 -1.59
C ALA A 8 7.72 1.87 -1.88
N GLU A 9 8.28 1.74 -3.09
CA GLU A 9 9.25 0.69 -3.45
C GLU A 9 10.50 0.74 -2.56
N PHE A 10 11.03 1.94 -2.32
CA PHE A 10 12.15 2.13 -1.41
C PHE A 10 11.80 1.66 0.02
N LEU A 11 10.67 2.05 0.58
CA LEU A 11 10.27 1.63 1.92
C LEU A 11 10.06 0.10 2.01
N ILE A 12 9.38 -0.49 1.02
CA ILE A 12 9.13 -1.94 0.99
C ILE A 12 10.45 -2.72 0.88
N SER A 13 11.38 -2.28 0.02
CA SER A 13 12.71 -2.90 -0.10
C SER A 13 13.55 -2.79 1.18
N HIS A 14 13.25 -1.82 2.04
CA HIS A 14 13.88 -1.64 3.36
C HIS A 14 13.10 -2.33 4.50
N GLY A 15 12.17 -3.23 4.18
CA GLY A 15 11.47 -4.06 5.17
C GLY A 15 10.23 -3.42 5.78
N ALA A 16 9.68 -2.36 5.18
CA ALA A 16 8.39 -1.83 5.61
C ALA A 16 7.31 -2.92 5.51
N ASN A 17 6.51 -3.08 6.57
CA ASN A 17 5.41 -4.03 6.58
C ASN A 17 4.26 -3.51 5.69
N VAL A 18 4.12 -4.11 4.51
CA VAL A 18 3.06 -3.77 3.52
C VAL A 18 1.64 -3.96 4.07
N ASN A 19 1.48 -4.80 5.10
CA ASN A 19 0.21 -5.12 5.75
C ASN A 19 0.03 -4.40 7.10
N ALA A 20 0.85 -3.39 7.39
CA ALA A 20 0.68 -2.55 8.56
C ALA A 20 -0.71 -1.91 8.56
N LYS A 21 -1.36 -1.93 9.74
CA LYS A 21 -2.68 -1.34 9.94
C LYS A 21 -2.55 0.03 10.57
N ALA A 22 -3.25 1.01 10.03
CA ALA A 22 -3.44 2.30 10.67
C ALA A 22 -4.34 2.15 11.91
N ARG A 23 -4.50 3.24 12.68
CA ARG A 23 -5.34 3.27 13.90
C ARG A 23 -6.79 2.79 13.65
N GLY A 24 -7.31 2.97 12.43
CA GLY A 24 -8.64 2.51 12.04
C GLY A 24 -8.71 1.10 11.46
N GLY A 25 -7.62 0.31 11.49
CA GLY A 25 -7.58 -1.04 10.92
C GLY A 25 -7.28 -1.12 9.42
N TYR A 26 -7.35 0.00 8.70
CA TYR A 26 -7.04 0.10 7.26
C TYR A 26 -5.57 -0.21 6.95
N THR A 27 -5.32 -0.92 5.85
CA THR A 27 -3.99 -1.08 5.27
C THR A 27 -3.73 -0.06 4.16
N ALA A 28 -2.48 0.02 3.69
CA ALA A 28 -2.12 0.83 2.54
C ALA A 28 -2.96 0.49 1.28
N LEU A 29 -3.37 -0.78 1.12
CA LEU A 29 -4.21 -1.21 0.01
C LEU A 29 -5.64 -0.64 0.14
N ASN A 30 -6.24 -0.67 1.33
CA ASN A 30 -7.56 -0.04 1.53
C ASN A 30 -7.55 1.47 1.19
N PHE A 31 -6.50 2.19 1.59
CA PHE A 31 -6.37 3.60 1.24
C PHE A 31 -6.21 3.82 -0.27
N SER A 32 -5.44 2.95 -0.94
CA SER A 32 -5.25 3.02 -2.39
C SER A 32 -6.57 2.82 -3.13
N ASP A 33 -7.43 1.91 -2.65
CA ASP A 33 -8.77 1.69 -3.20
C ASP A 33 -9.69 2.89 -2.98
N MET A 34 -9.74 3.45 -1.76
CA MET A 34 -10.55 4.63 -1.43
C MET A 34 -10.16 5.85 -2.26
N LEU A 35 -8.88 5.99 -2.59
CA LEU A 35 -8.33 7.07 -3.39
C LEU A 35 -8.30 6.77 -4.90
N GLN A 36 -8.82 5.61 -5.33
CA GLN A 36 -8.78 5.13 -6.72
C GLN A 36 -7.36 5.14 -7.34
N ASN A 37 -6.33 4.93 -6.52
CA ASN A 37 -4.94 4.91 -6.95
C ASN A 37 -4.53 3.50 -7.42
N LYS A 38 -4.88 3.17 -8.67
CA LYS A 38 -4.63 1.85 -9.27
C LYS A 38 -3.14 1.48 -9.28
N GLU A 39 -2.27 2.43 -9.59
CA GLU A 39 -0.83 2.18 -9.67
C GLU A 39 -0.25 1.79 -8.30
N MET A 40 -0.64 2.49 -7.23
CA MET A 40 -0.22 2.14 -5.87
C MET A 40 -0.83 0.80 -5.43
N ALA A 41 -2.09 0.54 -5.77
CA ALA A 41 -2.72 -0.75 -5.47
C ALA A 41 -1.97 -1.91 -6.15
N GLU A 42 -1.60 -1.78 -7.42
CA GLU A 42 -0.82 -2.77 -8.16
C GLU A 42 0.56 -3.00 -7.54
N LEU A 43 1.27 -1.93 -7.15
CA LEU A 43 2.54 -2.03 -6.43
C LEU A 43 2.37 -2.79 -5.10
N LEU A 44 1.38 -2.41 -4.29
CA LEU A 44 1.16 -3.05 -3.00
C LEU A 44 0.80 -4.54 -3.16
N ILE A 45 -0.04 -4.87 -4.15
CA ILE A 45 -0.42 -6.26 -4.47
C ILE A 45 0.80 -7.08 -4.92
N SER A 46 1.69 -6.52 -5.75
CA SER A 46 2.90 -7.23 -6.19
C SER A 46 3.85 -7.56 -5.04
N HIS A 47 3.76 -6.82 -3.93
CA HIS A 47 4.49 -7.05 -2.69
C HIS A 47 3.69 -7.80 -1.60
N GLY A 48 2.53 -8.39 -1.94
CA GLY A 48 1.76 -9.23 -1.02
C GLY A 48 0.86 -8.48 -0.05
N ALA A 49 0.43 -7.26 -0.39
CA ALA A 49 -0.55 -6.53 0.39
C ALA A 49 -1.92 -7.24 0.38
N ILE A 50 -2.55 -7.32 1.54
CA ILE A 50 -3.91 -7.83 1.69
C ILE A 50 -4.89 -6.69 1.93
N ARG A 51 -6.05 -6.80 1.27
CA ARG A 51 -7.20 -5.96 1.58
C ARG A 51 -7.85 -6.53 2.83
N VAL A 52 -8.03 -5.70 3.85
CA VAL A 52 -8.82 -6.08 5.03
C VAL A 52 -10.25 -5.60 4.89
N PRO A 53 -11.25 -6.45 5.18
CA PRO A 53 -12.64 -6.03 5.32
C PRO A 53 -12.79 -5.19 6.60
N ILE A 54 -13.59 -4.14 6.51
CA ILE A 54 -13.79 -3.07 7.50
C ILE A 54 -15.26 -2.69 7.49
#